data_AF-A0A6A7KUF8-F1
#
_entry.id   AF-A0A6A7KUF8-F1
#
_cell.length_a   1.000
_cell.length_b   1.000
_cell.length_c   1.000
_cell.angle_alpha   90.00
_cell.angle_beta   90.00
_cell.angle_gamma   90.00
#
_symmetry.space_group_name_H-M   'P 1'
#
loop_
_entity.id
_entity.type
_entity.pdbx_description
1 polymer ?
#
loop_
_entity_poly.entity_id
_entity_poly.type
_entity_poly.pdbx_seq_one_letter_code
_entity_poly.pdbx_strand_id
1 'polypeptide(L)'
;MVEILSAALPGASLVMSENHGKRTPDTMEIGHFFMAINPAYFRPAGAFEETVDELIDDLHATKPVDAAQPVMVAGEPEDKISAERQVKGIPIPPGLRETIRKLAAETGAPFLLD
;
A
#
# COMPACT_ATOMS: atom_id res chain seq x y z
N MET A 1 -4.42 9.91 14.82
CA MET A 1 -2.94 9.82 14.75
C MET A 1 -2.42 10.18 13.36
N VAL A 2 -2.90 9.56 12.28
CA VAL A 2 -2.47 9.84 10.89
C VAL A 2 -2.50 11.34 10.55
N GLU A 3 -3.62 12.01 10.81
CA GLU A 3 -3.79 13.45 10.51
C GLU A 3 -2.81 14.34 11.29
N ILE A 4 -2.47 13.96 12.53
CA ILE A 4 -1.54 14.72 13.35
C ILE A 4 -0.13 14.65 12.75
N LEU A 5 0.35 13.44 12.45
CA LEU A 5 1.71 13.25 11.95
C LEU A 5 1.88 13.65 10.49
N SER A 6 0.85 13.45 9.66
CA SER A 6 0.93 13.66 8.22
C SER A 6 0.45 15.03 7.79
N ALA A 7 -0.45 15.68 8.54
CA ALA A 7 -0.96 17.01 8.19
C ALA A 7 -0.56 18.08 9.19
N ALA A 8 -0.89 17.92 10.47
CA ALA A 8 -0.67 18.96 11.47
C ALA A 8 0.82 19.25 11.73
N LEU A 9 1.63 18.21 11.94
CA LEU A 9 3.07 18.32 12.23
C LEU A 9 3.87 18.99 11.10
N PRO A 10 3.76 18.56 9.83
CA PRO A 10 4.48 19.20 8.72
C PRO A 10 3.81 20.49 8.21
N GLY A 11 2.64 20.87 8.73
CA GLY A 11 1.88 22.04 8.26
C GLY A 11 1.14 21.84 6.94
N ALA A 12 0.90 20.59 6.54
CA ALA A 12 0.12 20.23 5.38
C ALA A 12 -1.38 20.51 5.57
N SER A 13 -2.16 20.34 4.50
CA SER A 13 -3.58 20.61 4.51
C SER A 13 -4.34 19.57 5.32
N LEU A 14 -5.20 20.03 6.22
CA LEU A 14 -6.08 19.16 7.02
C LEU A 14 -7.29 18.75 6.18
N VAL A 15 -7.62 17.46 6.18
CA VAL A 15 -8.73 16.89 5.39
C VAL A 15 -10.07 17.52 5.75
N MET A 16 -10.27 17.87 7.02
CA MET A 16 -11.50 18.49 7.52
C MET A 16 -11.50 20.03 7.42
N SER A 17 -10.44 20.65 6.89
CA SER A 17 -10.40 22.10 6.72
C SER A 17 -11.29 22.53 5.56
N GLU A 18 -12.00 23.64 5.71
CA GLU A 18 -12.73 24.28 4.60
C GLU A 18 -11.80 24.66 3.43
N ASN A 19 -10.51 24.86 3.74
CA ASN A 19 -9.44 25.16 2.81
C ASN A 19 -8.66 23.91 2.34
N HIS A 20 -9.21 22.70 2.53
CA HIS A 20 -8.55 21.47 2.11
C HIS A 20 -8.22 21.49 0.61
N GLY A 21 -6.94 21.35 0.25
CA GLY A 21 -6.44 21.45 -1.13
C GLY A 21 -6.65 22.80 -1.82
N LYS A 22 -6.88 23.89 -1.07
CA LYS A 22 -7.20 25.22 -1.62
C LYS A 22 -6.22 26.33 -1.23
N ARG A 23 -5.31 26.11 -0.26
CA ARG A 23 -4.45 27.22 0.22
C ARG A 23 -3.37 27.57 -0.81
N THR A 24 -2.96 26.62 -1.63
CA THR A 24 -1.97 26.84 -2.70
C THR A 24 -2.53 26.35 -4.04
N PRO A 25 -2.62 27.22 -5.07
CA PRO A 25 -3.06 26.84 -6.41
C PRO A 25 -2.26 25.66 -6.96
N ASP A 26 -2.93 24.78 -7.70
CA ASP A 26 -2.34 23.61 -8.38
C ASP A 26 -1.69 22.56 -7.45
N THR A 27 -1.98 22.60 -6.16
CA THR A 27 -1.52 21.59 -5.20
C THR A 27 -2.65 21.09 -4.32
N MET A 28 -2.55 19.84 -3.87
CA MET A 28 -3.44 19.31 -2.83
C MET A 28 -2.88 19.48 -1.41
N GLU A 29 -1.64 19.98 -1.28
CA GLU A 29 -0.94 20.17 -0.01
C GLU A 29 -0.97 18.91 0.89
N ILE A 30 -0.88 17.73 0.26
CA ILE A 30 -0.87 16.44 0.96
C ILE A 30 0.44 16.31 1.70
N GLY A 31 0.36 16.05 3.00
CA GLY A 31 1.54 15.74 3.79
C GLY A 31 1.66 14.25 4.06
N HIS A 32 2.89 13.83 4.32
CA HIS A 32 3.28 12.45 4.56
C HIS A 32 4.15 12.37 5.80
N PHE A 33 4.13 11.23 6.48
CA PHE A 33 5.00 10.93 7.60
C PHE A 33 5.65 9.57 7.38
N PHE A 34 6.98 9.51 7.55
CA PHE A 34 7.77 8.29 7.43
C PHE A 34 8.59 8.10 8.69
N MET A 35 8.65 6.87 9.18
CA MET A 35 9.45 6.48 10.33
C MET A 35 10.18 5.18 10.02
N ALA A 36 11.49 5.18 10.24
CA ALA A 36 12.33 4.00 10.16
C ALA A 36 12.93 3.72 11.54
N ILE A 37 12.75 2.51 12.03
CA ILE A 37 13.32 2.05 13.30
C ILE A 37 14.31 0.95 12.96
N ASN A 38 15.54 1.07 13.43
CA ASN A 38 16.54 0.01 13.30
C ASN A 38 16.47 -0.91 14.54
N PRO A 39 16.01 -2.17 14.43
CA PRO A 39 15.86 -3.09 15.56
C PRO A 39 17.19 -3.41 16.27
N ALA A 40 18.33 -3.31 15.58
CA ALA A 40 19.65 -3.62 16.16
C ALA A 40 20.08 -2.66 17.29
N TYR A 41 19.40 -1.52 17.47
CA TYR A 41 19.60 -0.66 18.65
C TYR A 41 18.94 -1.21 19.93
N PHE A 42 17.99 -2.15 19.80
CA PHE A 42 17.19 -2.64 20.92
C PHE A 42 17.53 -4.08 21.30
N ARG A 43 17.99 -4.89 20.34
CA ARG A 43 18.28 -6.31 20.54
C ARG A 43 19.38 -6.80 19.57
N PRO A 44 20.03 -7.95 19.85
CA PRO A 44 21.01 -8.54 18.94
C PRO A 44 20.44 -8.75 17.53
N ALA A 45 21.30 -8.66 16.52
CA ALA A 45 20.92 -8.94 15.14
C ALA A 45 20.31 -10.35 15.00
N GLY A 46 19.26 -10.51 14.20
CA GLY A 46 18.54 -11.76 14.01
C GLY A 46 17.45 -12.02 15.06
N ALA A 47 17.60 -11.50 16.28
CA ALA A 47 16.63 -11.76 17.35
C ALA A 47 15.26 -11.12 17.07
N PHE A 48 15.22 -9.99 16.36
CA PHE A 48 13.94 -9.37 15.98
C PHE A 48 13.18 -10.26 15.01
N GLU A 49 13.89 -10.72 13.97
CA GLU A 49 13.39 -11.59 12.92
C GLU A 49 12.89 -12.91 13.51
N GLU A 50 13.65 -13.56 14.39
CA GLU A 50 13.24 -14.80 15.08
C GLU A 50 11.91 -14.62 15.81
N THR A 51 11.73 -13.52 16.56
CA THR A 51 10.46 -13.26 17.26
C THR A 51 9.30 -12.95 16.30
N VAL A 52 9.58 -12.32 15.16
CA VAL A 52 8.56 -12.07 14.14
C VAL A 52 8.16 -13.38 13.46
N ASP A 53 9.11 -14.26 13.18
CA ASP A 53 8.84 -15.60 12.61
C ASP A 53 7.99 -16.43 13.59
N GLU A 54 8.33 -16.46 14.88
CA GLU A 54 7.51 -17.12 15.92
C GLU A 54 6.07 -16.57 15.94
N LEU A 55 5.90 -15.25 15.84
CA LEU A 55 4.57 -14.63 15.79
C LEU A 55 3.79 -15.06 14.54
N ILE A 56 4.46 -15.13 13.38
CA ILE A 56 3.83 -15.55 12.12
C ILE A 56 3.38 -17.00 12.24
N ASP A 57 4.26 -17.89 12.73
CA ASP A 57 3.96 -19.31 12.93
C ASP A 57 2.76 -19.51 13.87
N ASP A 58 2.71 -18.78 14.99
CA ASP A 58 1.60 -18.81 15.94
C ASP A 58 0.27 -18.35 15.31
N LEU A 59 0.31 -17.31 14.48
CA LEU A 59 -0.86 -16.81 13.75
C LEU A 59 -1.35 -17.84 12.73
N HIS A 60 -0.45 -18.45 11.95
CA HIS A 60 -0.80 -19.50 11.00
C HIS A 60 -1.33 -20.78 11.67
N ALA A 61 -0.83 -21.11 12.87
CA ALA A 61 -1.30 -22.25 13.66
C ALA A 61 -2.70 -22.04 14.27
N THR A 62 -3.20 -20.80 14.28
CA THR A 62 -4.52 -20.48 14.83
C THR A 62 -5.62 -21.15 14.00
N LYS A 63 -6.53 -21.86 14.68
CA LYS A 63 -7.66 -22.55 14.02
C LYS A 63 -8.53 -21.53 13.27
N PRO A 64 -8.64 -21.61 11.93
CA PRO A 64 -9.49 -20.69 11.19
C PRO A 64 -10.97 -21.01 11.42
N VAL A 65 -11.81 -19.98 11.30
CA VAL A 65 -13.28 -20.12 11.36
C VAL A 65 -13.80 -20.92 10.16
N ASP A 66 -13.22 -20.66 8.98
CA ASP A 66 -13.48 -21.40 7.75
C ASP A 66 -12.18 -22.09 7.30
N ALA A 67 -12.22 -23.41 7.16
CA ALA A 67 -11.06 -24.19 6.72
C ALA A 67 -10.61 -23.86 5.28
N ALA A 68 -11.47 -23.25 4.47
CA ALA A 68 -11.13 -22.77 3.13
C ALA A 68 -10.40 -21.40 3.14
N GLN A 69 -10.36 -20.72 4.29
CA GLN A 69 -9.72 -19.42 4.47
C GLN A 69 -8.75 -19.48 5.67
N PRO A 70 -7.51 -19.96 5.45
CA PRO A 70 -6.52 -19.99 6.52
C PRO A 70 -6.22 -18.58 7.04
N VAL A 71 -5.76 -18.50 8.29
CA VAL A 71 -5.24 -17.23 8.84
C VAL A 71 -4.03 -16.81 8.00
N MET A 72 -3.99 -15.53 7.64
CA MET A 72 -2.90 -14.92 6.88
C MET A 72 -2.34 -13.73 7.66
N VAL A 73 -1.07 -13.43 7.46
CA VAL A 73 -0.41 -12.25 8.02
C VAL A 73 -0.34 -11.11 6.99
N ALA A 74 -0.04 -9.91 7.47
CA ALA A 74 0.05 -8.72 6.62
C ALA A 74 1.11 -8.93 5.52
N GLY A 75 0.73 -8.72 4.26
CA GLY A 75 1.59 -8.90 3.08
C GLY A 75 1.35 -10.19 2.30
N GLU A 76 0.92 -11.28 2.94
CA GLU A 76 0.70 -12.57 2.25
C GLU A 76 -0.41 -12.52 1.16
N PRO A 77 -1.57 -11.86 1.39
CA PRO A 77 -2.57 -11.71 0.34
C PRO A 77 -2.01 -10.99 -0.88
N GLU A 78 -1.23 -9.93 -0.66
CA GLU A 78 -0.59 -9.13 -1.69
C GLU A 78 0.49 -9.92 -2.45
N ASP A 79 1.34 -10.68 -1.75
CA ASP A 79 2.38 -11.51 -2.34
C ASP A 79 1.79 -12.60 -3.23
N LYS A 80 0.71 -13.25 -2.77
CA LYS A 80 -0.01 -14.25 -3.56
C LYS A 80 -0.57 -13.66 -4.86
N ILE A 81 -1.22 -12.50 -4.76
CA ILE A 81 -1.79 -11.80 -5.93
C ILE A 81 -0.67 -11.30 -6.86
N SER A 82 0.44 -10.82 -6.30
CA SER A 82 1.62 -10.37 -7.06
C SER A 82 2.23 -11.51 -7.86
N ALA A 83 2.50 -12.65 -7.21
CA ALA A 83 3.01 -13.85 -7.86
C ALA A 83 2.07 -14.36 -8.97
N GLU A 84 0.76 -14.35 -8.72
CA GLU A 84 -0.23 -14.71 -9.74
C GLU A 84 -0.17 -13.76 -10.94
N ARG A 85 -0.18 -12.45 -10.71
CA ARG A 85 -0.22 -11.43 -11.77
C ARG A 85 1.09 -11.28 -12.53
N GLN A 86 2.22 -11.65 -11.94
CA GLN A 86 3.50 -11.75 -12.63
C GLN A 86 3.47 -12.80 -13.74
N VAL A 87 2.73 -13.90 -13.53
CA VAL A 87 2.63 -15.01 -14.50
C VAL A 87 1.43 -14.83 -15.43
N LYS A 88 0.26 -14.47 -14.88
CA LYS A 88 -1.00 -14.42 -15.64
C LYS A 88 -1.29 -13.04 -16.26
N GLY A 89 -0.52 -12.02 -15.89
CA GLY A 89 -0.80 -10.63 -16.23
C GLY A 89 -1.75 -9.95 -15.23
N ILE A 90 -1.75 -8.61 -15.26
CA ILE A 90 -2.61 -7.78 -14.39
C ILE A 90 -3.98 -7.62 -15.07
N PRO A 91 -5.09 -8.01 -14.43
CA PRO A 91 -6.42 -7.83 -15.01
C PRO A 91 -6.77 -6.34 -15.04
N ILE A 92 -7.07 -5.82 -16.24
CA ILE A 92 -7.49 -4.43 -16.47
C ILE A 92 -8.99 -4.43 -16.84
N PRO A 93 -9.87 -3.80 -16.05
CA PRO A 93 -11.29 -3.70 -16.39
C PRO A 93 -11.53 -2.97 -17.71
N PRO A 94 -12.58 -3.31 -18.48
CA PRO A 94 -12.84 -2.73 -19.80
C PRO A 94 -12.91 -1.19 -19.80
N GLY A 95 -13.52 -0.59 -18.76
CA GLY A 95 -13.62 0.86 -18.63
C GLY A 95 -12.26 1.54 -18.46
N LEU A 96 -11.38 0.98 -17.63
CA LEU A 96 -10.02 1.51 -17.45
C LEU A 96 -9.19 1.35 -18.72
N ARG A 97 -9.33 0.20 -19.41
CA ARG A 97 -8.66 -0.06 -20.67
C ARG A 97 -9.01 0.97 -21.74
N GLU A 98 -10.29 1.34 -21.84
CA GLU A 98 -10.75 2.37 -22.78
C GLU A 98 -10.19 3.76 -22.44
N THR A 99 -10.17 4.11 -21.15
CA THR A 99 -9.55 5.37 -20.69
C THR A 99 -8.07 5.43 -21.07
N ILE A 100 -7.31 4.34 -20.86
CA ILE A 100 -5.89 4.27 -21.23
C ILE A 100 -5.74 4.36 -22.76
N ARG A 101 -6.61 3.72 -23.54
CA ARG A 101 -6.58 3.78 -25.00
C ARG A 101 -6.77 5.20 -25.53
N LYS A 102 -7.72 5.95 -24.97
CA LYS A 102 -7.95 7.36 -25.32
C LYS A 102 -6.73 8.22 -24.99
N LEU A 103 -6.17 8.06 -23.79
CA LEU A 103 -4.99 8.82 -23.37
C LEU A 103 -3.78 8.53 -24.26
N ALA A 104 -3.58 7.27 -24.66
CA ALA A 104 -2.52 6.88 -25.58
C ALA A 104 -2.68 7.60 -26.94
N ALA A 105 -3.90 7.68 -27.47
CA ALA A 105 -4.19 8.39 -28.72
C ALA A 105 -3.96 9.90 -28.60
N GLU A 106 -4.37 10.53 -27.50
CA GLU A 106 -4.20 11.96 -27.25
C GLU A 106 -2.73 12.38 -27.10
N THR A 107 -1.92 11.50 -26.50
CA THR A 107 -0.50 11.76 -26.21
C THR A 107 0.46 11.26 -27.30
N GLY A 108 -0.03 10.43 -28.24
CA GLY A 108 0.79 9.74 -29.23
C GLY A 108 1.62 8.58 -28.66
N ALA A 109 1.36 8.16 -27.42
CA ALA A 109 2.03 7.01 -26.81
C ALA A 109 1.50 5.69 -27.41
N PRO A 110 2.34 4.65 -27.54
CA PRO A 110 1.89 3.35 -28.02
C PRO A 110 0.95 2.69 -27.01
N PHE A 111 -0.17 2.16 -27.48
CA PHE A 111 -1.07 1.35 -26.67
C PHE A 111 -0.59 -0.10 -26.66
N LEU A 112 -0.34 -0.66 -25.47
CA LEU A 112 0.28 -1.99 -25.30
C LEU A 112 -0.66 -3.04 -24.65
N LEU A 113 -1.90 -2.67 -24.35
CA LEU A 113 -2.85 -3.51 -23.64
C LEU A 113 -3.89 -4.11 -24.60
N ASP A 114 -3.45 -4.61 -25.77
CA ASP A 114 -4.32 -5.27 -26.75
C ASP A 114 -4.68 -6.72 -26.36
#